data_AF-A0AA36DPJ8-F1
#
_entry.id   AF-A0AA36DPJ8-F1
#
_cell.length_a   1.000
_cell.length_b   1.000
_cell.length_c   1.000
_cell.angle_alpha   90.00
_cell.angle_beta   90.00
_cell.angle_gamma   90.00
#
_symmetry.space_group_name_H-M   'P 1'
#
loop_
_entity.id
_entity.type
_entity.pdbx_description
1 polymer ?
#
loop_
_entity_poly.entity_id
_entity_poly.type
_entity_poly.pdbx_seq_one_letter_code
_entity_poly.pdbx_strand_id
1 'polypeptide(L)'
;MSALDIRKEQYQEALQNRVMNEFVRIINLPTSQKKDFNIVLDELLVILGYDKEREHDYQPLSWPRPAGVGAVYYAIQAKMTYNFWQFFCKSGKNRLNEYNAAHGTKIVFIQEKSMKQTDQNKLCLYLRNKIKDRYAAVNKRPIDIKIRKAKIEIGSFGAFDPVILARRLEWDYSDWAGLPFDEILDLKIKKDEEAGNLHIGKLTLPGLEEKEKENVQPSCSYSETVVRGVKRSKDNVEPCQKKRKD
;
A
#
# COMPACT_ATOMS: atom_id res chain seq x y z
N MET A 1 24.75 2.30 8.51
CA MET A 1 24.16 3.64 8.41
C MET A 1 24.52 4.44 9.63
N SER A 2 25.13 5.61 9.46
CA SER A 2 25.41 6.51 10.57
C SER A 2 24.13 7.22 11.01
N ALA A 3 24.06 7.69 12.27
CA ALA A 3 22.92 8.46 12.76
C ALA A 3 22.67 9.75 11.96
N LEU A 4 23.69 10.28 11.27
CA LEU A 4 23.60 11.43 10.39
C LEU A 4 22.87 11.11 9.09
N ASP A 5 23.03 9.91 8.54
CA ASP A 5 22.35 9.49 7.30
C ASP A 5 20.85 9.33 7.53
N ILE A 6 20.47 8.73 8.66
CA ILE A 6 19.07 8.60 9.09
C ILE A 6 18.42 9.98 9.21
N ARG A 7 19.12 10.95 9.81
CA ARG A 7 18.60 12.31 9.98
C ARG A 7 18.44 13.05 8.65
N LYS A 8 19.37 12.87 7.71
CA LYS A 8 19.28 13.44 6.35
C LYS A 8 18.12 12.83 5.57
N GLU A 9 17.94 11.51 5.63
CA GLU A 9 16.81 10.82 5.02
C GLU A 9 15.47 11.27 5.59
N GLN A 10 15.36 11.37 6.92
CA GLN A 10 14.15 11.87 7.59
C GLN A 10 13.84 13.32 7.19
N TYR A 11 14.87 14.16 7.03
CA TYR A 11 14.69 15.54 6.59
C TYR A 11 14.26 15.63 5.12
N GLN A 12 14.90 14.87 4.23
CA GLN A 12 14.48 14.75 2.84
C GLN A 12 13.08 14.17 2.72
N GLU A 13 12.72 13.21 3.56
CA GLU A 13 11.38 12.63 3.64
C GLU A 13 10.35 13.64 4.15
N ALA A 14 10.68 14.48 5.14
CA ALA A 14 9.80 15.55 5.58
C ALA A 14 9.56 16.59 4.48
N LEU A 15 10.61 16.96 3.73
CA LEU A 15 10.50 17.85 2.57
C LEU A 15 9.69 17.21 1.45
N GLN A 16 9.99 15.96 1.10
CA GLN A 16 9.31 15.23 0.04
C GLN A 16 7.84 14.98 0.39
N ASN A 17 7.50 14.66 1.64
CA ASN A 17 6.10 14.55 2.08
C ASN A 17 5.38 15.90 2.07
N ARG A 18 6.09 17.01 2.28
CA ARG A 18 5.50 18.35 2.17
C ARG A 18 5.22 18.74 0.71
N VAL A 19 6.12 18.37 -0.20
CA VAL A 19 6.04 18.66 -1.66
C VAL A 19 5.14 17.68 -2.41
N MET A 20 5.07 16.41 -2.01
CA MET A 20 4.31 15.36 -2.71
C MET A 20 2.83 15.31 -2.34
N ASN A 21 2.39 16.16 -1.40
CA ASN A 21 1.00 16.31 -0.98
C ASN A 21 0.21 17.31 -1.86
N GLU A 22 0.75 17.62 -3.04
CA GLU A 22 0.22 18.57 -4.01
C GLU A 22 -0.99 18.05 -4.80
N PHE A 23 -1.34 16.77 -4.73
CA PHE A 23 -2.46 16.22 -5.50
C PHE A 23 -3.65 15.87 -4.61
N VAL A 24 -4.84 16.18 -5.10
CA VAL A 24 -6.11 15.80 -4.51
C VAL A 24 -6.94 15.01 -5.51
N ARG A 25 -7.56 13.94 -5.03
CA ARG A 25 -8.57 13.18 -5.75
C ARG A 25 -9.95 13.57 -5.26
N ILE A 26 -10.76 14.07 -6.18
CA ILE A 26 -12.15 14.43 -5.97
C ILE A 26 -12.99 13.27 -6.51
N ILE A 27 -13.72 12.60 -5.63
CA ILE A 27 -14.51 11.41 -5.96
C ILE A 27 -16.00 11.64 -5.81
N ASN A 28 -16.80 10.73 -6.37
CA ASN A 28 -18.26 10.73 -6.35
C ASN A 28 -18.89 11.95 -7.02
N LEU A 29 -18.26 12.46 -8.08
CA LEU A 29 -18.88 13.47 -8.93
C LEU A 29 -19.92 12.77 -9.82
N PRO A 30 -21.18 13.23 -9.87
CA PRO A 30 -22.23 12.58 -10.65
C PRO A 30 -21.98 12.76 -12.15
N THR A 31 -22.02 11.67 -12.91
CA THR A 31 -21.75 11.68 -14.36
C THR A 31 -22.75 12.54 -15.15
N SER A 32 -23.96 12.74 -14.61
CA SER A 32 -24.96 13.67 -15.16
C SER A 32 -24.50 15.13 -15.20
N GLN A 33 -23.51 15.50 -14.37
CA GLN A 33 -22.92 16.84 -14.30
C GLN A 33 -21.52 16.89 -14.92
N LYS A 34 -21.20 15.95 -15.82
CA LYS A 34 -19.90 15.93 -16.49
C LYS A 34 -19.77 17.15 -17.41
N LYS A 35 -18.88 18.06 -17.03
CA LYS A 35 -18.45 19.22 -17.81
C LYS A 35 -16.93 19.15 -18.01
N ASP A 36 -16.37 20.17 -18.65
CA ASP A 36 -14.92 20.34 -18.67
C ASP A 36 -14.36 20.41 -17.26
N PHE A 37 -13.27 19.70 -17.02
CA PHE A 37 -12.76 19.54 -15.66
C PHE A 37 -12.36 20.88 -15.03
N ASN A 38 -11.86 21.84 -15.80
CA ASN A 38 -11.55 23.18 -15.29
C ASN A 38 -12.81 23.88 -14.75
N ILE A 39 -13.93 23.77 -15.46
CA ILE A 39 -15.21 24.35 -15.04
C ILE A 39 -15.69 23.68 -13.74
N VAL A 40 -15.60 22.35 -13.66
CA VAL A 40 -15.98 21.61 -12.44
C VAL A 40 -15.13 22.04 -11.25
N LEU A 41 -13.82 22.23 -11.42
CA LEU A 41 -12.95 22.70 -10.36
C LEU A 41 -13.31 24.12 -9.91
N ASP A 42 -13.59 25.03 -10.84
CA ASP A 42 -14.02 26.39 -10.50
C ASP A 42 -15.38 26.43 -9.78
N GLU A 43 -16.35 25.63 -10.22
CA GLU A 43 -17.64 25.48 -9.54
C GLU A 43 -17.46 24.97 -8.11
N LEU A 44 -16.57 24.00 -7.90
CA LEU A 44 -16.24 23.50 -6.57
C LEU A 44 -15.61 24.57 -5.69
N LEU A 45 -14.75 25.44 -6.23
CA LEU A 45 -14.18 26.55 -5.46
C LEU A 45 -15.25 27.56 -5.01
N VAL A 46 -16.23 27.84 -5.88
CA VAL A 46 -17.38 28.69 -5.55
C VAL A 46 -18.25 28.05 -4.48
N ILE A 47 -18.56 26.76 -4.60
CA ILE A 47 -19.33 26.00 -3.59
C ILE A 47 -18.62 26.02 -2.23
N LEU A 48 -17.30 25.85 -2.22
CA LEU A 48 -16.49 25.91 -1.01
C LEU A 48 -16.36 27.35 -0.46
N GLY A 49 -16.72 28.36 -1.26
CA GLY A 49 -16.56 29.78 -0.95
C GLY A 49 -15.10 30.15 -0.70
N TYR A 50 -14.20 29.62 -1.54
CA TYR A 50 -12.78 29.96 -1.52
C TYR A 50 -12.54 31.25 -2.29
N ASP A 51 -11.95 32.24 -1.61
CA ASP A 51 -11.67 33.55 -2.18
C ASP A 51 -10.24 33.59 -2.74
N LYS A 52 -10.13 33.53 -4.07
CA LYS A 52 -8.86 33.51 -4.81
C LYS A 52 -8.06 34.80 -4.61
N GLU A 53 -8.74 35.94 -4.54
CA GLU A 53 -8.10 37.26 -4.47
C GLU A 53 -7.57 37.53 -3.06
N ARG A 54 -8.39 37.26 -2.04
CA ARG A 54 -7.99 37.44 -0.64
C ARG A 54 -6.77 36.60 -0.27
N GLU A 55 -6.75 35.33 -0.71
CA GLU A 55 -5.67 34.39 -0.41
C GLU A 55 -4.47 34.54 -1.36
N HIS A 56 -4.53 35.45 -2.35
CA HIS A 56 -3.53 35.63 -3.41
C HIS A 56 -3.20 34.32 -4.14
N ASP A 57 -4.22 33.48 -4.33
CA ASP A 57 -4.11 32.16 -4.91
C ASP A 57 -5.04 32.05 -6.13
N TYR A 58 -4.49 32.39 -7.29
CA TYR A 58 -5.24 32.48 -8.54
C TYR A 58 -5.54 31.11 -9.17
N GLN A 59 -4.78 30.06 -8.80
CA GLN A 59 -4.94 28.71 -9.34
C GLN A 59 -4.88 27.66 -8.22
N PRO A 60 -5.84 27.69 -7.27
CA PRO A 60 -5.84 26.81 -6.10
C PRO A 60 -6.02 25.33 -6.47
N LEU A 61 -6.70 25.05 -7.58
CA LEU A 61 -6.84 23.75 -8.19
C LEU A 61 -6.44 23.84 -9.66
N SER A 62 -5.49 23.02 -10.10
CA SER A 62 -4.93 23.05 -11.46
C SER A 62 -4.63 21.63 -11.96
N TRP A 63 -4.29 21.49 -13.24
CA TRP A 63 -3.92 20.20 -13.86
C TRP A 63 -4.95 19.08 -13.64
N PRO A 64 -6.25 19.30 -13.97
CA PRO A 64 -7.22 18.24 -13.83
C PRO A 64 -6.92 17.06 -14.74
N ARG A 65 -7.01 15.86 -14.20
CA ARG A 65 -6.92 14.59 -14.92
C ARG A 65 -8.07 13.66 -14.52
N PRO A 66 -8.57 12.82 -15.44
CA PRO A 66 -9.55 11.80 -15.07
C PRO A 66 -8.89 10.76 -14.14
N ALA A 67 -9.51 10.47 -13.00
CA ALA A 67 -9.02 9.51 -12.00
C ALA A 67 -9.85 8.21 -11.92
N GLY A 68 -10.78 8.04 -12.87
CA GLY A 68 -11.70 6.91 -12.96
C GLY A 68 -13.09 7.38 -13.37
N VAL A 69 -13.74 6.64 -14.27
CA VAL A 69 -15.10 6.93 -14.74
C VAL A 69 -15.93 5.67 -14.58
N GLY A 70 -16.91 5.71 -13.69
CA GLY A 70 -17.94 4.67 -13.55
C GLY A 70 -19.23 5.05 -14.27
N ALA A 71 -20.23 4.18 -14.20
CA ALA A 71 -21.53 4.40 -14.85
C ALA A 71 -22.29 5.60 -14.26
N VAL A 72 -22.27 5.75 -12.93
CA VAL A 72 -23.05 6.78 -12.20
C VAL A 72 -22.19 7.94 -11.71
N TYR A 73 -20.93 7.64 -11.37
CA TYR A 73 -20.00 8.60 -10.80
C TYR A 73 -18.66 8.58 -11.52
N TYR A 74 -17.96 9.71 -11.49
CA TYR A 74 -16.59 9.84 -11.95
C TYR A 74 -15.72 10.52 -10.88
N ALA A 75 -14.42 10.46 -11.10
CA ALA A 75 -13.41 11.06 -10.24
C ALA A 75 -12.45 11.93 -11.06
N ILE A 76 -12.04 13.05 -10.47
CA ILE A 76 -11.02 13.96 -11.00
C ILE A 76 -9.84 13.96 -10.04
N GLN A 77 -8.63 13.92 -10.57
CA GLN A 77 -7.41 14.25 -9.85
C GLN A 77 -7.00 15.66 -10.26
N ALA A 78 -6.66 16.51 -9.29
CA ALA A 78 -6.17 17.85 -9.55
C ALA A 78 -4.96 18.13 -8.66
N LYS A 79 -4.05 18.97 -9.15
CA LYS A 79 -3.02 19.60 -8.33
C LYS A 79 -3.67 20.70 -7.49
N MET A 80 -3.32 20.79 -6.21
CA MET A 80 -3.80 21.81 -5.29
C MET A 80 -2.65 22.59 -4.68
N THR A 81 -2.94 23.83 -4.31
CA THR A 81 -2.01 24.67 -3.55
C THR A 81 -2.11 24.40 -2.06
N TYR A 82 -1.05 24.79 -1.34
CA TYR A 82 -1.01 24.65 0.12
C TYR A 82 -2.07 25.51 0.82
N ASN A 83 -2.26 26.75 0.36
CA ASN A 83 -3.23 27.69 0.94
C ASN A 83 -4.66 27.16 0.83
N PHE A 84 -5.03 26.67 -0.36
CA PHE A 84 -6.32 26.01 -0.56
C PHE A 84 -6.51 24.81 0.37
N TRP A 85 -5.51 23.93 0.50
CA TRP A 85 -5.64 22.75 1.36
C TRP A 85 -5.82 23.12 2.84
N GLN A 86 -5.11 24.14 3.32
CA GLN A 86 -5.28 24.65 4.68
C GLN A 86 -6.70 25.21 4.89
N PHE A 87 -7.20 26.03 3.95
CA PHE A 87 -8.56 26.53 3.99
C PHE A 87 -9.58 25.38 3.98
N PHE A 88 -9.40 24.40 3.11
CA PHE A 88 -10.30 23.27 2.97
C PHE A 88 -10.40 22.48 4.29
N CYS A 89 -9.26 22.27 4.94
CA CYS A 89 -9.23 21.58 6.23
C CYS A 89 -9.88 22.36 7.37
N LYS A 90 -9.79 23.70 7.36
CA LYS A 90 -10.36 24.57 8.40
C LYS A 90 -11.87 24.79 8.23
N SER A 91 -12.32 25.08 7.02
CA SER A 91 -13.68 25.55 6.76
C SER A 91 -14.33 24.90 5.54
N GLY A 92 -13.55 24.57 4.49
CA GLY A 92 -14.10 24.00 3.25
C GLY A 92 -14.79 22.64 3.44
N LYS A 93 -14.31 21.77 4.33
CA LYS A 93 -14.94 20.47 4.62
C LYS A 93 -16.38 20.58 5.10
N ASN A 94 -16.66 21.54 5.98
CA ASN A 94 -18.02 21.73 6.51
C ASN A 94 -18.96 22.23 5.42
N ARG A 95 -18.52 23.21 4.63
CA ARG A 95 -19.28 23.73 3.48
C ARG A 95 -19.55 22.67 2.42
N LEU A 96 -18.57 21.80 2.14
CA LEU A 96 -18.77 20.67 1.23
C LEU A 96 -19.84 19.69 1.76
N ASN A 97 -19.85 19.43 3.07
CA ASN A 97 -20.83 18.55 3.69
C ASN A 97 -22.24 19.17 3.66
N GLU A 98 -22.36 20.48 3.88
CA GLU A 98 -23.63 21.22 3.74
C GLU A 98 -24.16 21.14 2.30
N TYR A 99 -23.30 21.39 1.32
CA TYR A 99 -23.65 21.26 -0.10
C TYR A 99 -24.10 19.84 -0.44
N ASN A 100 -23.35 18.83 0.02
CA ASN A 100 -23.67 17.42 -0.16
C ASN A 100 -25.04 17.05 0.45
N ALA A 101 -25.36 17.57 1.63
CA ALA A 101 -26.65 17.36 2.27
C ALA A 101 -27.80 18.02 1.49
N ALA A 102 -27.60 19.23 0.97
CA ALA A 102 -28.61 19.97 0.20
C ALA A 102 -28.90 19.35 -1.18
N HIS A 103 -27.88 18.81 -1.85
CA HIS A 103 -27.99 18.32 -3.23
C HIS A 103 -28.05 16.79 -3.33
N GLY A 104 -28.06 16.08 -2.19
CA GLY A 104 -28.04 14.62 -2.16
C GLY A 104 -26.76 14.00 -2.76
N THR A 105 -25.67 14.77 -2.82
CA THR A 105 -24.38 14.30 -3.35
C THR A 105 -23.47 13.81 -2.23
N LYS A 106 -22.42 13.05 -2.58
CA LYS A 106 -21.41 12.59 -1.62
C LYS A 106 -20.00 12.86 -2.13
N ILE A 107 -19.77 14.09 -2.59
CA ILE A 107 -18.47 14.51 -3.13
C ILE A 107 -17.45 14.49 -1.99
N VAL A 108 -16.30 13.87 -2.23
CA VAL A 108 -15.22 13.77 -1.23
C VAL A 108 -13.89 14.18 -1.84
N PHE A 109 -13.14 15.01 -1.12
CA PHE A 109 -11.76 15.36 -1.43
C PHE A 109 -10.83 14.46 -0.63
N ILE A 110 -10.01 13.69 -1.34
CA ILE A 110 -9.01 12.78 -0.76
C ILE A 110 -7.65 13.30 -1.18
N GLN A 111 -6.86 13.78 -0.23
CA GLN A 111 -5.46 14.11 -0.50
C GLN A 111 -4.72 12.84 -0.88
N GLU A 112 -4.11 12.85 -2.07
CA GLU A 112 -3.34 11.71 -2.52
C GLU A 112 -2.01 11.68 -1.77
N LYS A 113 -1.79 10.59 -1.04
CA LYS A 113 -0.46 10.27 -0.54
C LYS A 113 0.24 9.49 -1.63
N SER A 114 1.26 10.08 -2.25
CA SER A 114 2.16 9.30 -3.08
C SER A 114 2.85 8.27 -2.17
N MET A 115 2.55 6.99 -2.35
CA MET A 115 3.28 5.93 -1.66
C MET A 115 4.74 6.00 -2.11
N LYS A 116 5.67 6.13 -1.16
CA LYS A 116 7.11 6.02 -1.45
C LYS A 116 7.36 4.64 -2.06
N GLN A 117 7.81 4.59 -3.31
CA GLN A 117 8.39 3.36 -3.86
C GLN A 117 9.79 3.21 -3.27
N THR A 118 9.86 2.61 -2.07
CA THR A 118 11.12 2.18 -1.48
C THR A 118 11.78 1.14 -2.37
N ASP A 119 13.11 1.01 -2.30
CA ASP A 119 13.81 -0.01 -3.08
C ASP A 119 13.40 -1.44 -2.68
N GLN A 120 12.96 -1.64 -1.42
CA GLN A 120 12.26 -2.88 -1.01
C GLN A 120 10.97 -3.11 -1.82
N ASN A 121 10.13 -2.09 -2.03
CA ASN A 121 8.93 -2.21 -2.84
C ASN A 121 9.25 -2.47 -4.33
N LYS A 122 10.31 -1.84 -4.85
CA LYS A 122 10.78 -2.09 -6.22
C LYS A 122 11.30 -3.52 -6.36
N LEU A 123 12.07 -4.02 -5.39
CA LEU A 123 12.55 -5.39 -5.37
C LEU A 123 11.38 -6.39 -5.28
N CYS A 124 10.34 -6.08 -4.51
CA CYS A 124 9.11 -6.87 -4.47
C CYS A 124 8.45 -6.98 -5.84
N LEU A 125 8.33 -5.86 -6.56
CA LEU A 125 7.75 -5.82 -7.90
C LEU A 125 8.60 -6.57 -8.92
N TYR A 126 9.92 -6.40 -8.84
CA TYR A 126 10.88 -7.07 -9.68
C TYR A 126 10.84 -8.59 -9.51
N LEU A 127 10.90 -9.09 -8.28
CA LEU A 127 10.80 -10.52 -7.99
C LEU A 127 9.47 -11.10 -8.46
N ARG A 128 8.36 -10.37 -8.25
CA ARG A 128 7.05 -10.80 -8.74
C ARG A 128 7.01 -10.96 -10.25
N ASN A 129 7.60 -10.02 -11.00
CA ASN A 129 7.67 -10.11 -12.46
C ASN A 129 8.57 -11.26 -12.89
N LYS A 130 9.76 -11.39 -12.29
CA LYS A 130 10.70 -12.47 -12.59
C LYS A 130 10.12 -13.86 -12.35
N ILE A 131 9.36 -14.05 -11.25
CA ILE A 131 8.64 -15.30 -11.00
C ILE A 131 7.62 -15.56 -12.12
N LYS A 132 6.81 -14.56 -12.49
CA LYS A 132 5.83 -14.71 -13.57
C LYS A 132 6.47 -15.06 -14.90
N ASP A 133 7.60 -14.44 -15.23
CA ASP A 133 8.33 -14.69 -16.48
C ASP A 133 8.88 -16.12 -16.51
N ARG A 134 9.37 -16.65 -15.38
CA ARG A 134 9.77 -18.06 -15.27
C ARG A 134 8.59 -19.02 -15.44
N TYR A 135 7.42 -18.72 -14.85
CA TYR A 135 6.21 -19.52 -15.08
C TYR A 135 5.72 -19.47 -16.53
N ALA A 136 5.82 -18.30 -17.17
CA ALA A 136 5.50 -18.13 -18.58
C ALA A 136 6.44 -18.95 -19.47
N ALA A 137 7.75 -18.98 -19.17
CA ALA A 137 8.71 -19.80 -19.89
C ALA A 137 8.42 -21.31 -19.80
N VAL A 138 7.83 -21.77 -18.69
CA VAL A 138 7.45 -23.17 -18.47
C VAL A 138 5.99 -23.44 -18.89
N ASN A 139 5.29 -22.47 -19.49
CA ASN A 139 3.87 -22.53 -19.88
C ASN A 139 2.94 -22.99 -18.74
N LYS A 140 3.27 -22.63 -17.49
CA LYS A 140 2.45 -22.95 -16.31
C LYS A 140 1.76 -21.70 -15.78
N ARG A 141 0.63 -21.90 -15.12
CA ARG A 141 -0.08 -20.78 -14.47
C ARG A 141 0.76 -20.28 -13.29
N PRO A 142 1.06 -18.98 -13.20
CA PRO A 142 1.82 -18.43 -12.09
C PRO A 142 1.05 -18.53 -10.78
N ILE A 143 1.77 -18.71 -9.68
CA ILE A 143 1.22 -18.69 -8.32
C ILE A 143 0.69 -17.28 -8.00
N ASP A 144 -0.34 -17.18 -7.16
CA ASP A 144 -0.85 -15.90 -6.68
C ASP A 144 0.20 -15.21 -5.79
N ILE A 145 0.69 -14.06 -6.26
CA ILE A 145 1.70 -13.24 -5.58
C ILE A 145 1.09 -11.89 -5.23
N LYS A 146 1.04 -11.62 -3.92
CA LYS A 146 0.54 -10.37 -3.34
C LYS A 146 1.70 -9.62 -2.68
N ILE A 147 1.68 -8.30 -2.75
CA ILE A 147 2.66 -7.44 -2.08
C ILE A 147 1.91 -6.67 -1.01
N ARG A 148 2.31 -6.84 0.25
CA ARG A 148 1.73 -6.13 1.39
C ARG A 148 2.84 -5.60 2.28
N LYS A 149 2.80 -4.30 2.60
CA LYS A 149 3.73 -3.64 3.53
C LYS A 149 5.22 -3.99 3.25
N ALA A 150 5.66 -3.85 2.00
CA ALA A 150 7.02 -4.17 1.55
C ALA A 150 7.46 -5.64 1.71
N LYS A 151 6.52 -6.56 1.88
CA LYS A 151 6.75 -8.02 1.88
C LYS A 151 6.03 -8.69 0.72
N ILE A 152 6.59 -9.81 0.25
CA ILE A 152 6.00 -10.63 -0.81
C ILE A 152 5.30 -11.83 -0.18
N GLU A 153 3.99 -11.92 -0.40
CA GLU A 153 3.17 -13.08 -0.06
C GLU A 153 3.06 -13.99 -1.28
N ILE A 154 3.55 -15.22 -1.15
CA ILE A 154 3.47 -16.24 -2.19
C ILE A 154 2.48 -17.31 -1.74
N GLY A 155 1.27 -17.30 -2.32
CA GLY A 155 0.24 -18.33 -2.10
C GLY A 155 0.18 -18.88 -0.68
N SER A 156 0.44 -20.18 -0.54
CA SER A 156 0.47 -20.93 0.73
C SER A 156 1.80 -20.90 1.49
N PHE A 157 2.87 -20.34 0.91
CA PHE A 157 4.21 -20.30 1.52
C PHE A 157 4.37 -19.17 2.55
N GLY A 158 3.44 -18.22 2.55
CA GLY A 158 3.44 -17.11 3.50
C GLY A 158 4.13 -15.85 2.97
N ALA A 159 4.46 -14.95 3.90
CA ALA A 159 5.03 -13.63 3.62
C ALA A 159 6.55 -13.62 3.85
N PHE A 160 7.30 -13.23 2.82
CA PHE A 160 8.75 -13.15 2.84
C PHE A 160 9.24 -11.71 2.73
N ASP A 161 10.39 -11.46 3.35
CA ASP A 161 11.21 -10.30 3.00
C ASP A 161 11.75 -10.47 1.57
N PRO A 162 11.74 -9.42 0.72
CA PRO A 162 12.17 -9.55 -0.66
C PRO A 162 13.64 -9.98 -0.82
N VAL A 163 14.54 -9.54 0.06
CA VAL A 163 15.96 -9.93 -0.02
C VAL A 163 16.14 -11.38 0.39
N ILE A 164 15.47 -11.81 1.48
CA ILE A 164 15.49 -13.22 1.90
C ILE A 164 14.94 -14.10 0.79
N LEU A 165 13.81 -13.72 0.18
CA LEU A 165 13.23 -14.48 -0.92
C LEU A 165 14.19 -14.58 -2.11
N ALA A 166 14.83 -13.47 -2.48
CA ALA A 166 15.81 -13.47 -3.58
C ALA A 166 16.93 -14.49 -3.32
N ARG A 167 17.47 -14.49 -2.09
CA ARG A 167 18.51 -15.45 -1.64
C ARG A 167 17.99 -16.90 -1.63
N ARG A 168 16.76 -17.14 -1.15
CA ARG A 168 16.15 -18.49 -1.11
C ARG A 168 15.88 -19.08 -2.50
N LEU A 169 15.59 -18.24 -3.49
CA LEU A 169 15.33 -18.69 -4.86
C LEU A 169 16.62 -19.04 -5.62
N GLU A 170 17.79 -18.54 -5.19
CA GLU A 170 19.10 -18.81 -5.81
C GLU A 170 19.13 -18.52 -7.33
N TRP A 171 18.42 -17.49 -7.77
CA TRP A 171 18.41 -17.08 -9.18
C TRP A 171 19.49 -16.04 -9.48
N ASP A 172 19.86 -15.93 -10.76
CA ASP A 172 20.65 -14.79 -11.23
C ASP A 172 19.80 -13.51 -11.17
N TYR A 173 20.37 -12.40 -10.68
CA TYR A 173 19.73 -11.08 -10.56
C TYR A 173 20.59 -9.96 -11.17
N SER A 174 21.47 -10.28 -12.11
CA SER A 174 22.36 -9.31 -12.77
C SER A 174 21.62 -8.17 -13.49
N ASP A 175 20.35 -8.38 -13.84
CA ASP A 175 19.44 -7.41 -14.44
C ASP A 175 18.79 -6.44 -13.44
N TRP A 176 19.08 -6.58 -12.14
CA TRP A 176 18.56 -5.69 -11.10
C TRP A 176 19.30 -4.35 -11.11
N ALA A 177 18.56 -3.27 -11.40
CA ALA A 177 19.10 -1.91 -11.48
C ALA A 177 18.90 -1.06 -10.19
N GLY A 178 18.54 -1.69 -9.07
CA GLY A 178 18.32 -0.99 -7.80
C GLY A 178 19.52 -1.06 -6.85
N LEU A 179 19.31 -0.65 -5.60
CA LEU A 179 20.33 -0.77 -4.56
C LEU A 179 20.78 -2.23 -4.36
N PRO A 180 22.04 -2.48 -3.97
CA PRO A 180 22.51 -3.83 -3.67
C PRO A 180 21.70 -4.43 -2.51
N PHE A 181 21.54 -5.75 -2.53
CA PHE A 181 20.72 -6.48 -1.55
C PHE A 181 21.14 -6.22 -0.11
N ASP A 182 22.45 -6.07 0.13
CA ASP A 182 22.98 -5.78 1.46
C ASP A 182 22.58 -4.39 1.95
N GLU A 183 22.26 -3.43 1.10
CA GLU A 183 21.75 -2.12 1.54
C GLU A 183 20.24 -2.13 1.78
N ILE A 184 19.51 -2.97 1.04
CA ILE A 184 18.05 -3.14 1.14
C ILE A 184 17.65 -3.97 2.38
N LEU A 185 18.53 -4.87 2.84
CA LEU A 185 18.26 -5.78 3.95
C LEU A 185 17.99 -5.04 5.26
N ASP A 186 16.90 -5.39 5.94
CA ASP A 186 16.53 -4.78 7.22
C ASP A 186 17.64 -4.96 8.27
N LEU A 187 17.88 -3.91 9.06
CA LEU A 187 18.92 -3.88 10.11
C LEU A 187 18.76 -5.00 11.15
N LYS A 188 17.53 -5.49 11.38
CA LYS A 188 17.29 -6.63 12.27
C LYS A 188 17.81 -7.93 11.67
N ILE A 189 17.49 -8.17 10.40
CA ILE A 189 17.91 -9.38 9.69
C ILE A 189 19.44 -9.37 9.51
N LYS A 190 20.05 -8.20 9.25
CA LYS A 190 21.52 -8.05 9.25
C LYS A 190 22.17 -8.49 10.56
N LYS A 191 21.62 -8.05 11.70
CA LYS A 191 22.13 -8.45 13.02
C LYS A 191 21.97 -9.95 13.27
N ASP A 192 20.88 -10.55 12.80
CA ASP A 192 20.65 -11.98 12.93
C ASP A 192 21.57 -12.81 12.00
N GLU A 193 21.94 -12.24 10.84
CA GLU A 193 22.94 -12.79 9.92
C GLU A 193 24.35 -12.70 10.51
N GLU A 194 24.74 -11.54 11.05
CA GLU A 194 26.01 -11.34 11.76
C GLU A 194 26.12 -12.23 13.01
N ALA A 195 24.99 -12.55 13.66
CA ALA A 195 24.93 -13.45 14.80
C ALA A 195 24.91 -14.94 14.41
N GLY A 196 24.92 -15.29 13.11
CA GLY A 196 24.90 -16.68 12.64
C GLY A 196 23.58 -17.42 12.85
N ASN A 197 22.50 -16.71 13.20
CA ASN A 197 21.19 -17.31 13.48
C ASN A 197 20.31 -17.43 12.23
N LEU A 198 20.68 -16.74 11.14
CA LEU A 198 19.89 -16.71 9.91
C LEU A 198 20.12 -17.96 9.05
N HIS A 199 19.23 -18.93 9.16
CA HIS A 199 19.21 -20.12 8.31
C HIS A 199 18.34 -19.84 7.06
N ILE A 200 18.98 -19.58 5.93
CA ILE A 200 18.30 -19.37 4.64
C ILE A 200 18.26 -20.70 3.88
N GLY A 201 17.14 -21.42 3.96
CA GLY A 201 16.91 -22.64 3.18
C GLY A 201 16.42 -22.34 1.77
N LYS A 202 16.83 -23.14 0.78
CA LYS A 202 16.38 -23.06 -0.62
C LYS A 202 14.85 -23.19 -0.71
N LEU A 203 14.22 -22.33 -1.50
CA LEU A 203 12.79 -22.37 -1.77
C LEU A 203 12.53 -22.73 -3.23
N THR A 204 12.05 -23.94 -3.48
CA THR A 204 11.57 -24.34 -4.80
C THR A 204 10.09 -24.01 -4.94
N LEU A 205 9.75 -23.22 -5.96
CA LEU A 205 8.34 -22.86 -6.21
C LEU A 205 7.61 -24.00 -6.94
N PRO A 206 6.38 -24.37 -6.51
CA PRO A 206 5.61 -25.44 -7.14
C PRO A 206 5.48 -25.27 -8.65
N GLY A 207 5.87 -26.30 -9.40
CA GLY A 207 5.83 -26.30 -10.86
C GLY A 207 7.06 -25.69 -11.55
N LEU A 208 8.00 -25.10 -10.81
CA LEU A 208 9.36 -24.77 -11.27
C LEU A 208 10.41 -25.74 -10.71
N GLU A 209 9.97 -26.91 -10.23
CA GLU A 209 10.85 -28.00 -9.80
C GLU A 209 11.72 -28.46 -10.98
N GLU A 210 13.03 -28.29 -10.84
CA GLU A 210 14.00 -29.07 -11.60
C GLU A 210 13.74 -30.54 -11.24
N LYS A 211 13.48 -31.37 -12.25
CA LYS A 211 13.21 -32.79 -12.05
C LYS A 211 14.47 -33.50 -11.56
N GLU A 212 14.72 -33.45 -10.26
CA GLU A 212 15.49 -34.47 -9.57
C GLU A 212 14.53 -35.24 -8.69
N LYS A 213 14.33 -36.52 -9.04
CA LYS A 213 13.62 -37.48 -8.21
C LYS A 213 14.49 -37.69 -6.98
N GLU A 214 14.02 -37.32 -5.79
CA GLU A 214 14.04 -38.19 -4.60
C GLU A 214 13.40 -37.53 -3.36
N ASN A 215 12.77 -38.40 -2.57
CA ASN A 215 12.01 -38.12 -1.35
C ASN A 215 12.80 -37.36 -0.28
N VAL A 216 12.23 -36.27 0.28
CA VAL A 216 12.49 -35.88 1.67
C VAL A 216 11.23 -35.28 2.31
N GLN A 217 10.92 -35.75 3.53
CA GLN A 217 9.82 -35.37 4.40
C GLN A 217 9.77 -33.85 4.74
N PRO A 218 8.60 -33.31 5.12
CA PRO A 218 8.48 -31.91 5.52
C PRO A 218 9.12 -31.69 6.90
N SER A 219 10.28 -31.03 6.94
CA SER A 219 10.80 -30.44 8.17
C SER A 219 10.22 -29.03 8.36
N CYS A 220 9.40 -28.92 9.39
CA CYS A 220 8.84 -27.67 9.88
C CYS A 220 9.93 -26.88 10.61
N SER A 221 10.22 -25.64 10.22
CA SER A 221 11.02 -24.72 11.06
C SER A 221 10.72 -23.24 10.81
N TYR A 222 10.23 -22.63 11.91
CA TYR A 222 10.21 -21.23 12.32
C TYR A 222 9.35 -20.20 11.56
N SER A 223 8.07 -20.13 11.96
CA SER A 223 7.39 -18.84 12.13
C SER A 223 6.24 -18.94 13.13
N GLU A 224 6.52 -18.93 14.44
CA GLU A 224 5.45 -18.71 15.43
C GLU A 224 5.96 -18.08 16.74
N THR A 225 6.08 -16.74 16.74
CA THR A 225 5.99 -15.85 17.92
C THR A 225 5.51 -14.50 17.35
N VAL A 226 4.46 -13.81 17.79
CA VAL A 226 3.78 -13.66 19.08
C VAL A 226 2.33 -13.18 18.81
N VAL A 227 1.31 -13.84 19.37
CA VAL A 227 0.13 -13.14 19.90
C VAL A 227 -0.23 -13.77 21.24
N ARG A 228 0.44 -13.31 22.31
CA ARG A 228 -0.07 -13.47 23.68
C ARG A 228 -1.25 -12.52 23.86
N GLY A 229 -2.46 -13.05 23.70
CA GLY A 229 -3.70 -12.40 24.10
C GLY A 229 -4.38 -13.24 25.17
N VAL A 230 -4.25 -12.82 26.42
CA VAL A 230 -4.89 -13.42 27.60
C VAL A 230 -6.41 -13.45 27.41
N LYS A 231 -7.03 -14.64 27.48
CA LYS A 231 -8.45 -14.79 27.82
C LYS A 231 -8.60 -15.84 28.90
N ARG A 232 -9.14 -15.38 30.03
CA ARG A 232 -9.52 -16.17 31.21
C ARG A 232 -10.48 -17.29 30.83
N SER A 233 -10.21 -18.46 31.37
CA SER A 233 -11.01 -19.69 31.36
C SER A 233 -12.38 -19.49 32.01
N LYS A 234 -13.40 -20.07 31.39
CA LYS A 234 -14.65 -20.50 32.02
C LYS A 234 -14.86 -21.95 31.61
N ASP A 235 -14.39 -22.86 32.44
CA ASP A 235 -14.82 -24.25 32.42
C ASP A 235 -15.99 -24.38 33.40
N ASN A 236 -17.12 -24.89 32.90
CA ASN A 236 -17.71 -26.12 33.40
C ASN A 236 -19.03 -26.37 32.67
N VAL A 237 -19.06 -27.50 31.96
CA VAL A 237 -20.28 -28.14 31.47
C VAL A 237 -20.56 -29.31 32.40
N GLU A 238 -21.69 -29.29 33.08
CA GLU A 238 -22.44 -30.52 33.39
C GLU A 238 -23.93 -30.29 33.05
N PRO A 239 -24.63 -31.31 32.52
CA PRO A 239 -26.01 -31.19 32.06
C PRO A 239 -26.99 -31.62 33.15
N CYS A 240 -28.09 -30.90 33.35
CA CYS A 240 -29.20 -31.42 34.15
C CYS A 240 -30.56 -31.10 33.52
N GLN A 241 -31.37 -32.15 33.40
CA GLN A 241 -32.67 -32.18 32.75
C GLN A 241 -33.80 -31.59 33.62
N LYS A 242 -34.92 -31.28 32.94
CA LYS A 242 -36.32 -31.45 33.40
C LYS A 242 -36.87 -30.46 34.46
N LYS A 243 -37.76 -29.55 34.02
CA LYS A 243 -39.25 -29.69 34.02
C LYS A 243 -39.92 -28.32 33.90
N ARG A 244 -40.88 -28.20 32.98
CA ARG A 244 -41.95 -27.19 33.00
C ARG A 244 -43.18 -27.78 33.71
N LYS A 245 -43.70 -27.04 34.67
CA LYS A 245 -45.03 -27.04 35.31
C LYS A 245 -44.97 -25.84 36.29
N ASP A 246 -45.85 -24.88 36.35
CA ASP A 246 -47.16 -24.62 35.75
C ASP A 246 -47.24 -23.11 35.40
#